data_AF-A0A0P7X0X9-F1
#
_entry.id   AF-A0A0P7X0X9-F1
#
_cell.length_a   1.000
_cell.length_b   1.000
_cell.length_c   1.000
_cell.angle_alpha   90.00
_cell.angle_beta   90.00
_cell.angle_gamma   90.00
#
_symmetry.space_group_name_H-M   'P 1'
#
loop_
_entity.id
_entity.type
_entity.pdbx_description
1 polymer ?
#
loop_
_entity_poly.entity_id
_entity_poly.type
_entity_poly.pdbx_seq_one_letter_code
_entity_poly.pdbx_strand_id
1 'polypeptide(L)'
;MLGLAALTFLPQPAPAQSAGATTASAPAPRRSLDDVLRLPATQRTDVEAALRDMPPERLYLTFARIHAAFRLQIGKDDLRLARALVDYALLTERELRLRGLSRPESTESAAEMLLLYELVL
;
A
#
# COMPACT_ATOMS: atom_id res chain seq x y z
N MET A 1 58.28 -41.57 41.07
CA MET A 1 59.25 -40.51 41.43
C MET A 1 58.86 -39.26 40.67
N LEU A 2 58.36 -38.24 41.39
CA LEU A 2 58.04 -36.86 40.97
C LEU A 2 56.96 -36.72 39.86
N GLY A 3 56.06 -35.73 39.87
CA GLY A 3 55.88 -34.57 40.72
C GLY A 3 54.59 -33.82 40.31
N LEU A 4 54.16 -32.92 41.20
CA LEU A 4 53.01 -32.02 41.07
C LEU A 4 52.96 -31.23 39.74
N ALA A 5 51.73 -30.99 39.27
CA ALA A 5 51.33 -29.64 38.85
C ALA A 5 49.80 -29.49 38.98
N ALA A 6 49.39 -28.72 39.99
CA ALA A 6 48.03 -28.19 40.09
C ALA A 6 47.88 -27.01 39.12
N LEU A 7 46.80 -26.97 38.36
CA LEU A 7 46.31 -25.75 37.73
C LEU A 7 44.79 -25.69 37.89
N THR A 8 44.43 -24.93 38.92
CA THR A 8 43.09 -24.51 39.30
C THR A 8 42.44 -23.77 38.15
N PHE A 9 41.38 -24.36 37.58
CA PHE A 9 40.55 -23.70 36.59
C PHE A 9 39.50 -22.83 37.32
N LEU A 10 39.65 -21.52 37.26
CA LEU A 10 38.67 -20.53 37.73
C LEU A 10 37.50 -20.45 36.73
N PRO A 11 36.23 -20.43 37.18
CA PRO A 11 35.09 -20.17 36.30
C PRO A 11 35.02 -18.68 35.93
N GLN A 12 35.11 -18.37 34.64
CA GLN A 12 34.99 -17.02 34.11
C GLN A 12 33.51 -16.62 34.01
N PRO A 13 33.11 -15.42 34.49
CA PRO A 13 31.73 -14.95 34.40
C PRO A 13 31.34 -14.59 32.95
N ALA A 14 30.09 -14.91 32.62
CA ALA A 14 29.48 -14.74 31.30
C ALA A 14 29.52 -13.29 30.78
N PRO A 15 29.80 -13.06 29.48
CA PRO A 15 29.47 -11.81 28.86
C PRO A 15 27.97 -11.77 28.52
N ALA A 16 27.35 -10.71 29.04
CA ALA A 16 26.00 -10.21 28.80
C ALA A 16 25.37 -10.63 27.45
N GLN A 17 24.21 -11.28 27.53
CA GLN A 17 23.23 -11.25 26.44
C GLN A 17 22.83 -9.79 26.20
N SER A 18 23.48 -9.15 25.24
CA SER A 18 22.92 -7.97 24.60
C SER A 18 21.73 -8.47 23.79
N ALA A 19 20.58 -8.59 24.45
CA ALA A 19 19.29 -8.57 23.78
C ALA A 19 19.22 -7.20 23.11
N GLY A 20 19.68 -7.14 21.86
CA GLY A 20 19.36 -6.05 20.97
C GLY A 20 17.85 -5.97 20.96
N ALA A 21 17.30 -5.00 21.69
CA ALA A 21 15.94 -4.57 21.52
C ALA A 21 15.89 -4.03 20.09
N THR A 22 15.59 -4.92 19.14
CA THR A 22 14.99 -4.52 17.88
C THR A 22 13.69 -3.85 18.30
N THR A 23 13.73 -2.54 18.49
CA THR A 23 12.56 -1.69 18.36
C THR A 23 12.07 -1.94 16.95
N ALA A 24 11.23 -2.96 16.80
CA ALA A 24 10.39 -3.15 15.66
C ALA A 24 9.64 -1.82 15.54
N SER A 25 10.07 -0.99 14.60
CA SER A 25 9.34 0.19 14.19
C SER A 25 7.92 -0.31 13.93
N ALA A 26 6.98 0.10 14.77
CA ALA A 26 5.60 -0.29 14.61
C ALA A 26 5.23 0.03 13.15
N PRO A 27 4.69 -0.93 12.37
CA PRO A 27 4.30 -0.63 11.01
C PRO A 27 3.34 0.55 11.09
N ALA A 28 3.66 1.63 10.38
CA ALA A 28 2.80 2.81 10.28
C ALA A 28 1.36 2.33 10.01
N PRO A 29 0.34 2.94 10.65
CA PRO A 29 -1.03 2.51 10.47
C PRO A 29 -1.35 2.53 8.97
N ARG A 30 -1.56 1.34 8.39
CA ARG A 30 -2.04 1.24 7.02
C ARG A 30 -3.44 1.82 7.04
N ARG A 31 -3.61 3.04 6.52
CA ARG A 31 -4.94 3.64 6.37
C ARG A 31 -5.83 2.62 5.67
N SER A 32 -6.98 2.34 6.26
CA SER A 32 -7.92 1.45 5.59
C SER A 32 -8.39 2.13 4.31
N LEU A 33 -8.77 1.34 3.30
CA LEU A 33 -9.28 1.90 2.05
C LEU A 33 -10.48 2.82 2.33
N ASP A 34 -11.32 2.44 3.30
CA ASP A 34 -12.48 3.20 3.71
C ASP A 34 -12.16 4.57 4.30
N ASP A 35 -11.02 4.71 5.00
CA ASP A 35 -10.53 5.99 5.55
C ASP A 35 -9.99 6.91 4.46
N VAL A 36 -9.51 6.35 3.35
CA VAL A 36 -8.91 7.10 2.24
C VAL A 36 -9.99 7.63 1.31
N LEU A 37 -10.99 6.80 0.99
CA LEU A 37 -12.03 7.12 0.03
C LEU A 37 -12.88 8.31 0.48
N ARG A 38 -12.99 9.34 -0.36
CA ARG A 38 -13.88 10.49 -0.13
C ARG A 38 -15.25 10.32 -0.77
N LEU A 39 -15.43 9.28 -1.59
CA LEU A 39 -16.73 8.89 -2.13
C LEU A 39 -17.72 8.52 -1.01
N PRO A 40 -18.98 9.01 -1.07
CA PRO A 40 -20.05 8.61 -0.17
C PRO A 40 -20.25 7.08 -0.18
N ALA A 41 -20.63 6.51 0.97
CA ALA A 41 -20.78 5.07 1.13
C ALA A 41 -21.76 4.44 0.13
N THR A 42 -22.88 5.10 -0.17
CA THR A 42 -23.86 4.61 -1.16
C THR A 42 -23.27 4.54 -2.56
N GLN A 43 -22.61 5.61 -3.02
CA GLN A 43 -21.94 5.64 -4.31
C GLN A 43 -20.81 4.61 -4.39
N ARG A 44 -20.07 4.39 -3.28
CA ARG A 44 -19.05 3.34 -3.19
C ARG A 44 -19.64 1.97 -3.45
N THR A 45 -20.76 1.64 -2.80
CA THR A 45 -21.45 0.36 -3.00
C THR A 45 -21.90 0.16 -4.44
N ASP A 46 -22.48 1.19 -5.06
CA ASP A 46 -22.93 1.12 -6.45
C ASP A 46 -21.77 0.90 -7.42
N VAL A 47 -20.65 1.60 -7.21
CA VAL A 47 -19.44 1.46 -8.01
C VAL A 47 -18.83 0.06 -7.84
N GLU A 48 -18.71 -0.42 -6.60
CA GLU A 48 -18.19 -1.76 -6.32
C GLU A 48 -19.05 -2.85 -6.96
N ALA A 49 -20.38 -2.71 -6.92
CA ALA A 49 -21.29 -3.62 -7.60
C ALA A 49 -21.08 -3.58 -9.12
N ALA A 50 -21.02 -2.40 -9.72
CA ALA A 50 -20.78 -2.23 -11.16
C ALA A 50 -19.41 -2.80 -11.60
N LEU A 51 -18.36 -2.60 -10.79
CA LEU A 51 -17.04 -3.17 -11.03
C LEU A 51 -17.09 -4.69 -10.94
N ARG A 52 -17.79 -5.26 -9.95
CA ARG A 52 -17.96 -6.71 -9.76
C ARG A 52 -18.62 -7.37 -10.97
N ASP A 53 -19.59 -6.71 -11.59
CA ASP A 53 -20.30 -7.25 -12.76
C ASP A 53 -19.54 -7.00 -14.08
N MET A 54 -18.48 -6.19 -14.06
CA MET A 54 -17.74 -5.81 -15.25
C MET A 54 -16.83 -6.94 -15.78
N PRO A 55 -16.81 -7.23 -17.10
CA PRO A 55 -15.87 -8.18 -17.69
C PRO A 55 -14.39 -7.77 -17.48
N PRO A 56 -13.44 -8.72 -17.37
CA PRO A 56 -12.02 -8.45 -17.12
C PRO A 56 -11.39 -7.43 -18.08
N GLU A 57 -11.67 -7.52 -19.38
CA GLU A 57 -11.10 -6.66 -20.41
C GLU A 57 -11.62 -5.22 -20.26
N ARG A 58 -12.91 -5.09 -19.90
CA ARG A 58 -13.50 -3.77 -19.61
C ARG A 58 -12.98 -3.21 -18.32
N LEU A 59 -12.74 -4.02 -17.30
CA LEU A 59 -12.18 -3.58 -16.02
C LEU A 59 -10.75 -3.05 -16.20
N TYR A 60 -9.92 -3.78 -16.94
CA TYR A 60 -8.56 -3.36 -17.32
C TYR A 60 -8.58 -2.02 -18.09
N LEU A 61 -9.44 -1.91 -19.11
CA LEU A 61 -9.57 -0.68 -19.89
C LEU A 61 -10.11 0.49 -19.05
N THR A 62 -11.02 0.21 -18.13
CA THR A 62 -11.58 1.23 -17.22
C THR A 62 -10.50 1.81 -16.33
N PHE A 63 -9.62 0.97 -15.75
CA PHE A 63 -8.49 1.46 -14.96
C PHE A 63 -7.57 2.36 -15.80
N ALA A 64 -7.20 1.93 -17.01
CA ALA A 64 -6.35 2.73 -17.91
C ALA A 64 -6.98 4.09 -18.26
N ARG A 65 -8.31 4.12 -18.49
CA ARG A 65 -9.05 5.35 -18.79
C ARG A 65 -9.13 6.30 -17.61
N ILE A 66 -9.39 5.78 -16.40
CA ILE A 66 -9.38 6.59 -15.17
C ILE A 66 -8.02 7.26 -15.00
N HIS A 67 -6.95 6.50 -15.23
CA HIS A 67 -5.58 7.00 -15.10
C HIS A 67 -5.25 8.07 -16.14
N ALA A 68 -5.63 7.87 -17.40
CA ALA A 68 -5.46 8.87 -18.46
C ALA A 68 -6.24 10.15 -18.13
N ALA A 69 -7.49 10.02 -17.66
CA ALA A 69 -8.30 11.15 -17.24
C ALA A 69 -7.65 11.89 -16.05
N PHE A 70 -7.13 11.18 -15.06
CA PHE A 70 -6.46 11.79 -13.90
C PHE A 70 -5.27 12.64 -14.33
N ARG A 71 -4.40 12.12 -15.22
CA ARG A 71 -3.27 12.88 -15.75
C ARG A 71 -3.66 14.15 -16.50
N LEU A 72 -4.85 14.18 -17.09
CA LEU A 72 -5.40 15.37 -17.75
C LEU A 72 -6.02 16.38 -16.78
N GLN A 73 -6.35 15.96 -15.55
CA GLN A 73 -7.00 16.82 -14.56
C GLN A 73 -6.05 17.29 -13.46
N ILE A 74 -5.03 16.51 -13.13
CA ILE A 74 -4.03 16.88 -12.15
C ILE A 74 -3.24 18.11 -12.66
N GLY A 75 -3.09 19.12 -11.80
CA GLY A 75 -2.47 20.40 -12.15
C GLY A 75 -3.43 21.45 -12.74
N LYS A 76 -4.73 21.16 -12.83
CA LYS A 76 -5.75 22.20 -13.07
C LYS A 76 -6.20 22.84 -11.76
N ASP A 77 -6.83 24.01 -11.89
CA ASP A 77 -7.29 24.82 -10.74
C ASP A 77 -8.33 24.09 -9.87
N ASP A 78 -9.21 23.27 -10.48
CA ASP A 78 -10.18 22.45 -9.74
C ASP A 78 -9.74 20.99 -9.64
N LEU A 79 -9.23 20.62 -8.47
CA LEU A 79 -8.76 19.28 -8.16
C LEU A 79 -9.87 18.31 -7.69
N ARG A 80 -11.12 18.74 -7.57
CA ARG A 80 -12.22 17.87 -7.11
C ARG A 80 -12.41 16.65 -8.01
N LEU A 81 -12.34 16.85 -9.33
CA LEU A 81 -12.43 15.76 -10.29
C LEU A 81 -11.21 14.83 -10.20
N ALA A 82 -10.00 15.38 -10.02
CA ALA A 82 -8.79 14.57 -9.81
C ALA A 82 -8.93 13.68 -8.57
N ARG A 83 -9.48 14.21 -7.46
CA ARG A 83 -9.75 13.41 -6.26
C ARG A 83 -10.74 12.28 -6.51
N ALA A 84 -11.84 12.57 -7.21
CA ALA A 84 -12.84 11.55 -7.53
C ALA A 84 -12.24 10.43 -8.39
N LEU A 85 -11.39 10.78 -9.37
CA LEU A 85 -10.68 9.81 -10.20
C LEU A 85 -9.74 8.92 -9.39
N VAL A 86 -9.06 9.46 -8.37
CA VAL A 86 -8.26 8.65 -7.44
C VAL A 86 -9.13 7.64 -6.68
N ASP A 87 -10.31 8.04 -6.20
CA ASP A 87 -11.22 7.10 -5.53
C ASP A 87 -11.71 5.98 -6.45
N TYR A 88 -12.08 6.31 -7.69
CA TYR A 88 -12.45 5.31 -8.68
C TYR A 88 -11.27 4.38 -9.03
N ALA A 89 -10.05 4.92 -9.12
CA ALA A 89 -8.86 4.12 -9.37
C ALA A 89 -8.60 3.14 -8.21
N LEU A 90 -8.73 3.60 -6.96
CA LEU A 90 -8.55 2.78 -5.76
C LEU A 90 -9.54 1.60 -5.71
N LEU A 91 -10.81 1.86 -6.03
CA LEU A 91 -11.84 0.81 -6.12
C LEU A 91 -11.58 -0.16 -7.27
N THR A 92 -11.19 0.36 -8.44
CA THR A 92 -10.91 -0.46 -9.63
C THR A 92 -9.65 -1.32 -9.45
N GLU A 93 -8.57 -0.79 -8.88
CA GLU A 93 -7.34 -1.53 -8.58
C GLU A 93 -7.57 -2.60 -7.51
N ARG A 94 -8.45 -2.33 -6.53
CA ARG A 94 -8.89 -3.36 -5.58
C ARG A 94 -9.58 -4.51 -6.31
N GLU A 95 -10.52 -4.22 -7.21
CA GLU A 95 -11.24 -5.26 -7.95
C GLU A 95 -10.30 -6.07 -8.87
N LEU A 96 -9.37 -5.40 -9.55
CA LEU A 96 -8.33 -6.07 -10.35
C LEU A 96 -7.54 -7.06 -9.49
N ARG A 97 -7.08 -6.62 -8.29
CA ARG A 97 -6.34 -7.49 -7.36
C ARG A 97 -7.19 -8.65 -6.83
N LEU A 98 -8.46 -8.41 -6.49
CA LEU A 98 -9.37 -9.46 -6.03
C LEU A 98 -9.57 -10.57 -7.07
N ARG A 99 -9.48 -10.23 -8.36
CA ARG A 99 -9.59 -11.19 -9.48
C ARG A 99 -8.26 -11.77 -9.94
N GLY A 100 -7.14 -11.41 -9.32
CA GLY A 100 -5.81 -11.81 -9.76
C GLY A 100 -5.41 -11.22 -11.12
N LEU A 101 -6.02 -10.12 -11.55
CA LEU A 101 -5.70 -9.43 -12.79
C LEU A 101 -4.57 -8.43 -12.55
N SER A 102 -3.60 -8.43 -13.47
CA SER A 102 -2.55 -7.41 -13.49
C SER A 102 -3.12 -6.05 -13.89
N ARG A 103 -2.46 -5.01 -13.40
CA ARG A 103 -2.74 -3.63 -13.83
C ARG A 103 -2.27 -3.43 -15.26
N PRO A 104 -2.84 -2.45 -15.98
CA PRO A 104 -2.32 -2.02 -17.25
C PRO A 104 -0.85 -1.62 -17.22
N GLU A 105 -0.12 -2.00 -18.27
CA GLU A 105 1.27 -1.60 -18.41
C GLU A 105 1.36 -0.06 -18.50
N SER A 106 2.43 0.50 -17.92
CA SER A 106 2.66 1.95 -17.87
C SER A 106 1.63 2.77 -17.08
N THR A 107 0.81 2.13 -16.23
CA THR A 107 -0.01 2.82 -15.23
C THR A 107 0.59 2.72 -13.84
N GLU A 108 0.57 3.84 -13.11
CA GLU A 108 0.93 3.89 -11.70
C GLU A 108 -0.18 3.26 -10.83
N SER A 109 0.13 2.92 -9.59
CA SER A 109 -0.89 2.49 -8.61
C SER A 109 -1.86 3.61 -8.31
N ALA A 110 -3.08 3.26 -7.90
CA ALA A 110 -4.02 4.25 -7.40
C ALA A 110 -3.50 4.91 -6.11
N ALA A 111 -2.62 4.23 -5.36
CA ALA A 111 -1.91 4.81 -4.22
C ALA A 111 -0.88 5.88 -4.65
N GLU A 112 -0.16 5.67 -5.74
CA GLU A 112 0.74 6.67 -6.33
C GLU A 112 -0.05 7.85 -6.89
N MET A 113 -1.20 7.61 -7.54
CA MET A 113 -2.11 8.69 -7.96
C MET A 113 -2.60 9.54 -6.77
N LEU A 114 -2.94 8.90 -5.65
CA LEU A 114 -3.31 9.60 -4.42
C LEU A 114 -2.15 10.45 -3.89
N LEU A 115 -0.94 9.89 -3.84
CA LEU A 115 0.24 10.62 -3.40
C LEU A 115 0.50 11.84 -4.31
N LEU A 116 0.39 11.67 -5.63
CA LEU A 116 0.53 12.78 -6.57
C LEU A 116 -0.55 13.85 -6.35
N TYR A 117 -1.80 13.44 -6.13
CA TYR A 117 -2.88 14.35 -5.79
C TYR A 117 -2.61 15.13 -4.50
N GLU A 118 -2.14 14.45 -3.45
CA GLU A 118 -1.80 15.05 -2.16
C GLU A 118 -0.60 16.01 -2.25
N LEU A 119 0.30 15.81 -3.22
CA LEU A 119 1.45 16.68 -3.47
C LEU A 119 1.07 17.99 -4.18
N VAL A 120 -0.02 17.99 -4.96
CA VAL A 120 -0.47 19.15 -5.75
C VAL A 120 -1.45 20.05 -4.97
N LEU A 121 -2.03 19.53 -3.88
CA LEU A 121 -2.84 20.31 -2.93
C LEU A 121 -2.00 21.21 -2.03
#